data_AF-G4Z1A1-F1
#
_entry.id   AF-G4Z1A1-F1
#
_cell.length_a   1.000
_cell.length_b   1.000
_cell.length_c   1.000
_cell.angle_alpha   90.00
_cell.angle_beta   90.00
_cell.angle_gamma   90.00
#
_symmetry.space_group_name_H-M   'P 1'
#
loop_
_entity.id
_entity.type
_entity.pdbx_description
1 polymer ?
#
loop_
_entity_poly.entity_id
_entity_poly.type
_entity_poly.pdbx_seq_one_letter_code
_entity_poly.pdbx_strand_id
1 'polypeptide(L)'
;SAVASSARLPASSSNARKAGSGQPAALLASYLLKQSAGKWKRKRWNQRWFVLDRDNGVLRYFRHASPLEAVPLRSDAHGVLALKQAGASLVVQGDLPAGVPTPFCFTVVVDGQREIRLCADTNAEFRQ
;
A
#
# COMPACT_ATOMS: atom_id res chain seq x y z
N SER A 1 67.22 -2.94 1.10
CA SER A 1 65.85 -2.89 0.55
C SER A 1 64.92 -3.63 1.48
N ALA A 2 64.02 -2.91 2.13
CA ALA A 2 63.13 -3.45 3.16
C ALA A 2 61.90 -4.12 2.54
N VAL A 3 61.58 -5.33 3.02
CA VAL A 3 60.33 -6.05 2.75
C VAL A 3 59.27 -5.58 3.74
N ALA A 4 58.15 -5.05 3.26
CA ALA A 4 56.99 -4.71 4.07
C ALA A 4 55.86 -5.70 3.79
N SER A 5 55.70 -6.68 4.68
CA SER A 5 54.53 -7.55 4.76
C SER A 5 53.40 -6.82 5.46
N SER A 6 52.25 -6.64 4.79
CA SER A 6 51.06 -6.05 5.41
C SER A 6 50.24 -7.15 6.10
N ALA A 7 50.22 -7.10 7.43
CA ALA A 7 49.55 -8.05 8.29
C ALA A 7 48.01 -7.89 8.24
N ARG A 8 47.30 -9.02 8.05
CA ARG A 8 45.85 -9.10 8.19
C ARG A 8 45.48 -9.09 9.68
N LEU A 9 44.59 -8.18 10.09
CA LEU A 9 43.98 -8.20 11.43
C LEU A 9 42.77 -9.16 11.45
N PRO A 10 42.61 -9.99 12.49
CA PRO A 10 41.36 -10.69 12.76
C PRO A 10 40.50 -9.86 13.72
N ALA A 11 39.20 -9.75 13.45
CA ALA A 11 38.25 -9.24 14.44
C ALA A 11 36.91 -9.98 14.33
N SER A 12 36.82 -11.02 15.15
CA SER A 12 35.71 -11.31 16.05
C SER A 12 34.29 -11.35 15.47
N SER A 13 33.84 -12.59 15.30
CA SER A 13 32.46 -13.04 15.18
C SER A 13 31.56 -12.49 16.29
N SER A 14 30.79 -11.45 16.00
CA SER A 14 29.60 -11.09 16.77
C SER A 14 28.38 -11.84 16.23
N ASN A 15 28.14 -13.01 16.82
CA ASN A 15 26.93 -13.80 16.67
C ASN A 15 25.76 -13.03 17.33
N ALA A 16 25.18 -12.06 16.62
CA ALA A 16 24.00 -11.34 17.10
C ALA A 16 22.74 -12.19 16.87
N ARG A 17 22.42 -13.06 17.84
CA ARG A 17 21.11 -13.69 17.92
C ARG A 17 20.08 -12.69 18.45
N LYS A 18 19.12 -12.39 17.59
CA LYS A 18 17.68 -12.17 17.87
C LYS A 18 17.28 -10.90 18.65
N ALA A 19 16.72 -9.94 17.91
CA ALA A 19 15.55 -9.18 18.33
C ALA A 19 14.50 -9.34 17.23
N GLY A 20 13.29 -9.76 17.58
CA GLY A 20 12.25 -10.18 16.64
C GLY A 20 11.97 -9.12 15.58
N SER A 21 12.27 -9.44 14.32
CA SER A 21 11.73 -8.73 13.18
C SER A 21 10.24 -9.07 13.10
N GLY A 22 9.42 -8.36 13.86
CA GLY A 22 8.04 -8.09 13.47
C GLY A 22 8.06 -7.26 12.20
N GLN A 23 8.56 -7.85 11.11
CA GLN A 23 8.26 -7.38 9.78
C GLN A 23 6.75 -7.18 9.74
N PRO A 24 6.24 -6.06 9.21
CA PRO A 24 4.83 -5.91 8.99
C PRO A 24 4.43 -6.78 7.79
N ALA A 25 4.62 -8.10 7.90
CA ALA A 25 4.25 -9.08 6.89
C ALA A 25 2.75 -9.02 6.58
N ALA A 26 1.96 -8.37 7.44
CA ALA A 26 0.55 -8.06 7.22
C ALA A 26 0.27 -6.80 6.40
N LEU A 27 1.23 -5.85 6.29
CA LEU A 27 1.02 -4.61 5.54
C LEU A 27 1.34 -4.81 4.06
N LEU A 28 0.39 -4.49 3.20
CA LEU A 28 0.59 -4.36 1.77
C LEU A 28 0.48 -2.90 1.38
N ALA A 29 1.43 -2.40 0.59
CA ALA A 29 1.41 -1.01 0.18
C ALA A 29 1.72 -0.87 -1.31
N SER A 30 0.96 -0.02 -1.99
CA SER A 30 1.17 0.27 -3.40
C SER A 30 0.59 1.64 -3.75
N TYR A 31 1.07 2.22 -4.85
CA TYR A 31 0.41 3.35 -5.46
C TYR A 31 -0.73 2.86 -6.36
N LEU A 32 -1.92 3.41 -6.17
CA LEU A 32 -3.08 3.13 -7.02
C LEU A 32 -3.69 4.44 -7.51
N LEU A 33 -4.33 4.39 -8.67
CA LEU A 33 -5.13 5.49 -9.19
C LEU A 33 -6.51 5.48 -8.53
N LYS A 34 -6.80 6.52 -7.74
CA LYS A 34 -8.09 6.71 -7.08
C LYS A 34 -8.96 7.69 -7.86
N GLN A 35 -10.21 7.32 -8.11
CA GLN A 35 -11.19 8.25 -8.67
C GLN A 35 -11.63 9.29 -7.62
N SER A 36 -11.75 10.55 -8.04
CA SER A 36 -12.34 11.61 -7.19
C SER A 36 -13.85 11.37 -6.98
N ALA A 37 -14.35 11.66 -5.77
CA ALA A 37 -15.76 11.49 -5.40
C ALA A 37 -16.68 12.63 -5.92
N GLY A 38 -16.31 13.28 -7.01
CA GLY A 38 -16.98 14.48 -7.50
C GLY A 38 -18.35 14.21 -8.12
N LYS A 39 -19.38 14.86 -7.58
CA LYS A 39 -20.69 15.00 -8.21
C LYS A 39 -20.53 15.86 -9.48
N TRP A 40 -20.40 15.20 -10.63
CA TRP A 40 -20.84 15.69 -11.96
C TRP A 40 -19.94 16.44 -12.94
N LYS A 41 -18.73 16.98 -12.64
CA LYS A 41 -17.98 17.66 -13.74
C LYS A 41 -16.51 17.34 -13.99
N ARG A 42 -15.76 16.72 -13.08
CA ARG A 42 -14.40 16.19 -13.40
C ARG A 42 -14.07 15.00 -12.51
N LYS A 43 -14.60 13.81 -12.85
CA LYS A 43 -14.05 12.56 -12.32
C LYS A 43 -12.60 12.47 -12.80
N ARG A 44 -11.66 12.61 -11.87
CA ARG A 44 -10.22 12.59 -12.14
C ARG A 44 -9.60 11.42 -11.40
N TRP A 45 -8.65 10.78 -12.06
CA TRP A 45 -7.81 9.77 -11.46
C TRP A 45 -6.61 10.43 -10.82
N ASN A 46 -6.35 10.08 -9.57
CA ASN A 46 -5.24 10.65 -8.82
C ASN A 46 -4.45 9.51 -8.19
N GLN A 47 -3.14 9.51 -8.42
CA GLN A 47 -2.27 8.55 -7.76
C GLN A 47 -2.23 8.82 -6.25
N ARG A 48 -2.46 7.79 -5.46
CA ARG A 48 -2.39 7.82 -4.00
C ARG A 48 -1.67 6.57 -3.51
N TRP A 49 -0.92 6.72 -2.44
CA TRP A 49 -0.25 5.59 -1.80
C TRP A 49 -1.22 4.95 -0.82
N PHE A 50 -1.60 3.70 -1.10
CA PHE A 50 -2.49 2.90 -0.27
C PHE A 50 -1.67 1.96 0.60
N VAL A 51 -2.12 1.76 1.84
CA VAL A 51 -1.58 0.79 2.78
C VAL A 51 -2.73 -0.02 3.35
N LEU A 52 -2.77 -1.30 3.01
CA LEU A 52 -3.68 -2.28 3.56
C LEU A 52 -3.02 -2.99 4.75
N ASP A 53 -3.63 -2.83 5.91
CA ASP A 53 -3.35 -3.63 7.08
C ASP A 53 -4.26 -4.85 7.09
N ARG A 54 -3.72 -6.01 6.70
CA ARG A 54 -4.49 -7.26 6.58
C ARG A 54 -4.94 -7.78 7.95
N ASP A 55 -4.12 -7.61 8.98
CA ASP A 55 -4.39 -8.11 10.32
C ASP A 55 -5.49 -7.30 11.01
N ASN A 56 -5.53 -5.98 10.81
CA ASN A 56 -6.57 -5.14 11.38
C ASN A 56 -7.74 -4.91 10.41
N GLY A 57 -7.58 -5.29 9.14
CA GLY A 57 -8.55 -5.03 8.08
C GLY A 57 -8.77 -3.54 7.87
N VAL A 58 -7.70 -2.75 7.84
CA VAL A 58 -7.78 -1.29 7.68
C VAL A 58 -7.02 -0.86 6.44
N LEU A 59 -7.72 -0.19 5.53
CA LEU A 59 -7.12 0.43 4.34
C LEU A 59 -6.95 1.93 4.57
N ARG A 60 -5.72 2.43 4.47
CA ARG A 60 -5.39 3.86 4.56
C ARG A 60 -4.86 4.34 3.23
N TYR A 61 -5.04 5.62 2.92
CA TYR A 61 -4.37 6.22 1.78
C TYR A 61 -3.87 7.64 2.04
N PHE A 62 -2.71 7.93 1.44
CA PHE A 62 -1.95 9.15 1.62
C PHE A 62 -1.61 9.77 0.26
N ARG A 63 -1.19 11.03 0.28
CA ARG A 63 -0.64 11.67 -0.93
C ARG A 63 0.72 11.09 -1.31
N HIS A 64 1.57 10.82 -0.31
CA HIS A 64 2.95 10.38 -0.50
C HIS A 64 3.29 9.20 0.40
N ALA A 65 4.17 8.33 -0.10
CA ALA A 65 4.70 7.19 0.64
C ALA A 65 5.59 7.60 1.81
N SER A 66 5.68 6.71 2.78
CA SER A 66 6.59 6.78 3.93
C SER A 66 7.09 5.37 4.25
N PRO A 67 8.08 5.20 5.13
CA PRO A 67 8.35 3.91 5.75
C PRO A 67 7.06 3.31 6.35
N LEU A 68 6.87 1.99 6.25
CA LEU A 68 5.64 1.31 6.65
C LEU A 68 5.41 1.39 8.17
N GLU A 69 6.49 1.40 8.93
CA GLU A 69 6.57 1.48 10.38
C GLU A 69 6.08 2.83 10.90
N ALA A 70 6.16 3.88 10.06
CA ALA A 70 5.64 5.21 10.39
C ALA A 70 4.13 5.34 10.12
N VAL A 71 3.53 4.46 9.30
CA VAL A 71 2.11 4.57 8.89
C VAL A 71 1.14 4.68 10.06
N PRO A 72 1.26 3.90 11.16
CA PRO A 72 0.35 4.02 12.30
C PRO A 72 0.41 5.37 13.02
N LEU A 73 1.54 6.07 12.92
CA LEU A 73 1.77 7.36 13.60
C LEU A 73 1.36 8.56 12.73
N ARG A 74 1.05 8.34 11.46
CA ARG A 74 0.68 9.40 10.51
C ARG A 74 -0.76 9.84 10.70
N SER A 75 -0.94 11.14 10.92
CA SER A 75 -2.26 11.80 11.00
C SER A 75 -2.76 12.37 9.67
N ASP A 76 -1.92 12.37 8.63
CA ASP A 76 -2.21 12.98 7.32
C ASP A 76 -2.86 12.00 6.32
N ALA A 77 -3.46 10.92 6.82
CA ALA A 77 -4.25 10.02 5.99
C ALA A 77 -5.45 10.78 5.39
N HIS A 78 -5.56 10.76 4.06
CA HIS A 78 -6.69 11.38 3.36
C HIS A 78 -7.98 10.57 3.51
N GLY A 79 -7.86 9.30 3.89
CA GLY A 79 -8.99 8.48 4.28
C GLY A 79 -8.56 7.14 4.87
N VAL A 80 -9.44 6.61 5.70
CA VAL A 80 -9.30 5.34 6.40
C VAL A 80 -10.60 4.55 6.21
N LEU A 81 -10.49 3.30 5.78
CA LEU A 81 -11.60 2.39 5.56
C LEU A 81 -11.43 1.15 6.43
N ALA A 82 -12.44 0.83 7.23
CA ALA A 82 -12.51 -0.43 7.97
C ALA A 82 -13.16 -1.49 7.07
N LEU A 83 -12.44 -2.57 6.79
CA LEU A 83 -12.86 -3.62 5.86
C LEU A 83 -13.36 -4.89 6.55
N LYS A 84 -13.12 -5.04 7.87
CA LYS A 84 -13.60 -6.19 8.65
C LYS A 84 -15.05 -6.06 9.13
N GLN A 85 -15.70 -4.92 8.89
CA GLN A 85 -17.11 -4.72 9.25
C GLN A 85 -18.03 -5.37 8.22
N ALA A 86 -19.18 -5.87 8.68
CA ALA A 86 -20.23 -6.37 7.79
C ALA A 86 -20.66 -5.24 6.83
N GLY A 87 -20.51 -5.46 5.52
CA GLY A 87 -20.84 -4.45 4.50
C GLY A 87 -19.65 -3.93 3.70
N ALA A 88 -18.42 -4.37 4.01
CA ALA A 88 -17.30 -4.19 3.10
C ALA A 88 -17.34 -5.22 1.96
N SER A 89 -17.27 -4.77 0.71
CA SER A 89 -17.23 -5.64 -0.46
C SER A 89 -16.28 -5.12 -1.54
N LEU A 90 -15.72 -6.06 -2.30
CA LEU A 90 -14.90 -5.80 -3.47
C LEU A 90 -15.73 -6.09 -4.72
N VAL A 91 -15.85 -5.11 -5.61
CA VAL A 91 -16.55 -5.24 -6.88
C VAL A 91 -15.55 -5.10 -8.02
N VAL A 92 -15.31 -6.20 -8.74
CA VAL A 92 -14.55 -6.22 -9.99
C VAL A 92 -15.56 -6.16 -11.13
N GLN A 93 -15.60 -5.03 -11.86
CA GLN A 93 -16.50 -4.86 -12.99
C GLN A 93 -15.90 -5.55 -14.22
N GLY A 94 -16.64 -6.46 -14.85
CA GLY A 94 -16.20 -7.12 -16.09
C GLY A 94 -16.08 -6.13 -17.25
N ASP A 95 -17.10 -5.29 -17.42
CA ASP A 95 -17.08 -4.18 -18.37
C ASP A 95 -16.71 -2.88 -17.64
N LEU A 96 -15.57 -2.30 -17.99
CA LEU A 96 -15.13 -1.04 -17.41
C LEU A 96 -15.75 0.15 -18.18
N PRO A 97 -16.24 1.18 -17.47
CA PRO A 97 -16.78 2.35 -18.14
C PRO A 97 -15.68 3.13 -18.87
N ALA A 98 -16.07 3.87 -19.91
CA ALA A 98 -15.16 4.74 -20.65
C ALA A 98 -14.43 5.73 -19.72
N GLY A 99 -13.14 5.96 -19.99
CA GLY A 99 -12.31 6.91 -19.23
C GLY A 99 -11.70 6.34 -17.93
N VAL A 100 -11.71 5.02 -17.74
CA VAL A 100 -10.78 4.36 -16.81
C VAL A 100 -9.35 4.43 -17.36
N PRO A 101 -8.33 4.59 -16.50
CA PRO A 101 -6.94 4.74 -16.94
C PRO A 101 -6.31 3.42 -17.36
N THR A 102 -6.78 2.30 -16.80
CA THR A 102 -6.25 0.95 -17.00
C THR A 102 -7.38 -0.07 -16.98
N PRO A 103 -7.18 -1.30 -17.49
CA PRO A 103 -8.17 -2.37 -17.37
C PRO A 103 -8.19 -3.04 -15.98
N PHE A 104 -7.40 -2.55 -15.03
CA PHE A 104 -7.16 -3.20 -13.74
C PHE A 104 -7.86 -2.46 -12.60
N CYS A 105 -9.16 -2.25 -12.77
CA CYS A 105 -9.94 -1.41 -11.86
C CYS A 105 -10.93 -2.22 -11.03
N PHE A 106 -11.12 -1.79 -9.79
CA PHE A 106 -12.06 -2.37 -8.84
C PHE A 106 -12.68 -1.28 -7.98
N THR A 107 -13.80 -1.61 -7.34
CA THR A 107 -14.47 -0.72 -6.38
C THR A 107 -14.50 -1.40 -5.02
N VAL A 108 -14.05 -0.70 -3.98
CA VAL A 108 -14.27 -1.09 -2.60
C VAL A 108 -15.49 -0.34 -2.10
N VAL A 109 -16.50 -1.07 -1.66
CA VAL A 109 -17.70 -0.52 -1.04
C VAL A 109 -17.64 -0.82 0.46
N VAL A 110 -17.91 0.18 1.31
CA VAL A 110 -17.96 0.01 2.77
C VAL A 110 -19.29 0.56 3.29
N ASP A 111 -19.98 -0.24 4.11
CA ASP A 111 -21.30 0.02 4.69
C ASP A 111 -22.38 0.38 3.66
N GLY A 112 -22.21 -0.06 2.41
CA GLY A 112 -23.13 0.27 1.29
C GLY A 112 -23.22 1.76 0.92
N GLN A 113 -22.45 2.64 1.57
CA GLN A 113 -22.51 4.10 1.37
C GLN A 113 -21.21 4.71 0.87
N ARG A 114 -20.06 4.13 1.23
CA ARG A 114 -18.75 4.66 0.82
C ARG A 114 -18.21 3.79 -0.29
N GLU A 115 -18.14 4.36 -1.48
CA GLU A 115 -17.52 3.72 -2.63
C GLU A 115 -16.19 4.39 -2.98
N ILE A 116 -15.14 3.59 -3.12
CA ILE A 116 -13.85 4.03 -3.64
C ILE A 116 -13.48 3.18 -4.84
N ARG A 117 -13.35 3.85 -5.99
CA ARG A 117 -12.88 3.21 -7.22
C ARG A 117 -11.37 3.39 -7.38
N LEU A 118 -10.69 2.27 -7.56
CA LEU A 118 -9.24 2.15 -7.63
C LEU A 118 -8.87 1.46 -8.94
N CYS A 119 -7.72 1.82 -9.49
CA CYS A 119 -7.09 1.10 -10.59
C CYS A 119 -5.62 0.89 -10.30
N ALA A 120 -5.14 -0.32 -10.55
CA ALA A 120 -3.72 -0.64 -10.57
C ALA A 120 -3.11 -0.34 -11.95
N ASP A 121 -1.79 -0.19 -12.00
CA ASP A 121 -1.10 0.05 -13.27
C ASP A 121 -0.84 -1.27 -14.02
N THR A 122 -0.71 -2.38 -13.27
CA THR A 122 -0.43 -3.70 -13.85
C THR A 122 -1.38 -4.79 -13.34
N ASN A 123 -1.53 -5.86 -14.13
CA ASN A 123 -2.27 -7.07 -13.75
C ASN A 123 -1.66 -7.75 -12.51
N ALA A 124 -0.33 -7.67 -12.35
CA ALA A 124 0.34 -8.29 -11.21
C ALA A 124 -0.04 -7.60 -9.90
N GLU A 125 -0.07 -6.26 -9.89
CA GLU A 125 -0.53 -5.47 -8.74
C GLU A 125 -2.03 -5.68 -8.46
N PHE A 126 -2.85 -5.76 -9.50
CA PHE A 126 -4.30 -5.97 -9.38
C PHE A 126 -4.69 -7.30 -8.71
N ARG A 127 -3.85 -8.32 -8.84
CA ARG A 127 -4.10 -9.66 -8.30
C ARG A 127 -3.64 -9.84 -6.85
N GLN A 128 -2.94 -8.86 -6.28
CA GLN A 128 -2.48 -8.89 -4.88
C GLN A 128 -3.59 -8.49 -3.92
#